data_AF-A0A261USI2-F1
#
_entry.id   AF-A0A261USI2-F1
#
_cell.length_a   1.000
_cell.length_b   1.000
_cell.length_c   1.000
_cell.angle_alpha   90.00
_cell.angle_beta   90.00
_cell.angle_gamma   90.00
#
_symmetry.space_group_name_H-M   'P 1'
#
loop_
_entity.id
_entity.type
_entity.pdbx_description
1 polymer ?
#
loop_
_entity_poly.entity_id
_entity_poly.type
_entity_poly.pdbx_seq_one_letter_code
_entity_poly.pdbx_strand_id
1 'polypeptide(L)' 'MPAIKKAMHAHTDLTVFGAVIAILEGGCLYEPLSNEAAQQIIKICKREQQRHIRAVDAALTLQETGKQQTHSA' A
#
# COMPACT_ATOMS: atom_id res chain seq x y z
N MET A 1 -0.93 21.60 2.82
CA MET A 1 -0.89 20.26 3.44
C MET A 1 -1.23 19.13 2.45
N PRO A 2 -0.40 18.86 1.41
CA PRO A 2 -0.72 17.81 0.42
C PRO A 2 -0.20 16.41 0.81
N ALA A 3 0.89 16.35 1.57
CA ALA A 3 1.58 15.10 1.90
C ALA A 3 0.80 14.23 2.90
N ILE A 4 0.22 14.84 3.95
CA ILE A 4 -0.56 14.13 4.98
C ILE A 4 -1.80 13.46 4.36
N LYS A 5 -2.53 14.19 3.49
CA LYS A 5 -3.70 13.64 2.80
C LYS A 5 -3.33 12.46 1.88
N LYS A 6 -2.18 12.54 1.19
CA LYS A 6 -1.65 11.44 0.38
C LYS A 6 -1.27 10.22 1.22
N ALA A 7 -0.67 10.43 2.40
CA ALA A 7 -0.32 9.34 3.32
C ALA A 7 -1.57 8.64 3.87
N MET A 8 -2.63 9.38 4.21
CA MET A 8 -3.90 8.79 4.66
C MET A 8 -4.60 7.96 3.58
N HIS A 9 -4.60 8.43 2.32
CA HIS A 9 -5.13 7.64 1.20
C HIS A 9 -4.28 6.38 0.96
N ALA A 10 -2.95 6.51 0.97
CA ALA A 10 -2.06 5.35 0.83
C ALA A 10 -2.30 4.30 1.93
N HIS A 11 -2.53 4.71 3.18
CA HIS A 11 -2.85 3.79 4.26
C HIS A 11 -4.17 3.03 4.02
N THR A 12 -5.18 3.74 3.50
CA THR A 12 -6.49 3.13 3.17
C THR A 12 -6.34 2.14 2.01
N ASP A 13 -5.64 2.54 0.95
CA ASP A 13 -5.38 1.70 -0.23
C ASP A 13 -4.59 0.43 0.15
N LEU A 14 -3.58 0.55 1.01
CA LEU A 14 -2.81 -0.58 1.54
C LEU A 14 -3.69 -1.60 2.26
N THR A 15 -4.64 -1.10 3.07
CA THR A 15 -5.59 -1.95 3.81
C THR A 15 -6.53 -2.68 2.86
N VAL A 16 -7.06 -1.98 1.84
CA VAL A 16 -7.95 -2.56 0.83
C VAL A 16 -7.24 -3.64 0.03
N PHE A 17 -6.03 -3.36 -0.49
CA PHE A 17 -5.26 -4.36 -1.22
C PHE A 17 -4.89 -5.57 -0.36
N GLY A 18 -4.58 -5.34 0.93
CA GLY A 18 -4.28 -6.41 1.87
C GLY A 18 -5.47 -7.34 2.08
N ALA A 19 -6.67 -6.77 2.25
CA ALA A 19 -7.90 -7.54 2.38
C ALA A 19 -8.21 -8.37 1.11
N VAL A 20 -8.06 -7.77 -0.08
CA VAL A 20 -8.28 -8.49 -1.35
C VAL A 20 -7.31 -9.66 -1.51
N ILE A 21 -6.03 -9.45 -1.21
CA ILE A 21 -5.02 -10.52 -1.27
C ILE A 21 -5.37 -11.64 -0.29
N ALA A 22 -5.68 -11.32 0.97
CA ALA A 22 -5.99 -12.32 1.99
C ALA A 22 -7.22 -13.17 1.63
N ILE A 23 -8.24 -12.53 1.07
CA ILE A 23 -9.46 -13.20 0.61
C ILE A 23 -9.17 -14.18 -0.53
N LEU A 24 -8.36 -13.77 -1.51
CA LEU A 24 -8.03 -14.60 -2.66
C LEU A 24 -7.02 -15.69 -2.29
N GLU A 25 -5.98 -15.40 -1.51
CA GLU A 25 -5.02 -16.42 -1.05
C GLU A 25 -5.68 -17.48 -0.16
N GLY A 26 -6.74 -17.13 0.55
CA GLY A 26 -7.54 -18.07 1.35
C GLY A 26 -8.36 -19.07 0.53
N GLY A 27 -8.48 -18.89 -0.79
CA GLY A 27 -9.12 -19.84 -1.71
C GLY A 27 -10.61 -20.10 -1.47
N CYS A 28 -11.25 -19.39 -0.52
CA CYS A 28 -12.64 -19.64 -0.12
C CYS A 28 -13.69 -19.07 -1.08
N LEU A 29 -13.32 -18.11 -1.94
CA LEU A 29 -14.31 -17.34 -2.74
C LEU A 29 -14.32 -17.66 -4.24
N TYR A 30 -13.43 -18.50 -4.75
CA TYR A 30 -13.35 -18.76 -6.19
C TYR A 30 -13.26 -20.25 -6.53
N GLU A 31 -13.91 -20.64 -7.63
CA GLU A 31 -13.82 -21.99 -8.18
C GLU A 31 -12.43 -22.24 -8.79
N PRO A 32 -11.95 -23.50 -8.88
CA PRO A 32 -10.64 -23.82 -9.43
C PRO A 32 -10.36 -23.20 -10.82
N LEU A 33 -11.40 -23.04 -11.64
CA LEU A 33 -11.32 -22.41 -12.97
C LEU A 33 -11.00 -20.91 -12.91
N SER A 34 -11.28 -20.24 -11.79
CA SER A 34 -11.01 -18.82 -11.58
C SER A 34 -9.67 -18.55 -10.87
N ASN A 35 -8.89 -19.60 -10.58
CA ASN A 35 -7.61 -19.47 -9.88
C ASN A 35 -6.61 -18.58 -10.63
N GLU A 36 -6.53 -18.68 -11.95
CA GLU A 36 -5.63 -17.84 -12.74
C GLU A 36 -5.99 -16.34 -12.62
N ALA A 37 -7.29 -16.01 -12.72
CA ALA A 37 -7.76 -14.65 -12.53
C ALA A 37 -7.47 -14.14 -11.10
N ALA A 38 -7.69 -14.97 -10.09
CA ALA A 38 -7.34 -14.64 -8.70
C ALA A 38 -5.85 -14.34 -8.53
N GLN A 39 -4.97 -15.16 -9.12
CA GLN A 39 -3.52 -14.94 -9.10
C GLN A 39 -3.11 -13.64 -9.82
N GLN A 40 -3.77 -13.30 -10.93
CA GLN A 40 -3.53 -12.02 -11.62
C GLN A 40 -3.94 -10.83 -10.76
N ILE A 41 -5.10 -10.89 -10.08
CA ILE A 41 -5.56 -9.84 -9.17
C ILE A 41 -4.60 -9.69 -7.99
N ILE A 42 -4.18 -10.80 -7.36
CA ILE A 42 -3.19 -10.80 -6.28
C ILE A 42 -1.90 -10.09 -6.73
N LYS A 43 -1.40 -10.42 -7.93
CA LYS A 43 -0.18 -9.82 -8.48
C LYS A 43 -0.32 -8.30 -8.66
N ILE A 44 -1.47 -7.82 -9.11
CA ILE A 44 -1.76 -6.39 -9.26
C ILE A 44 -1.81 -5.72 -7.88
N CYS A 45 -2.55 -6.29 -6.93
CA CYS A 45 -2.66 -5.75 -5.57
C CYS A 45 -1.30 -5.67 -4.87
N LYS A 46 -0.45 -6.69 -4.98
CA LYS A 46 0.92 -6.68 -4.41
C LYS A 46 1.78 -5.58 -5.02
N ARG A 47 1.67 -5.35 -6.34
CA ARG A 47 2.40 -4.28 -7.04
C ARG A 47 1.97 -2.90 -6.54
N GLU A 48 0.68 -2.65 -6.44
CA GLU A 48 0.18 -1.34 -5.96
C GLU A 48 0.50 -1.16 -4.47
N GLN A 49 0.39 -2.20 -3.63
CA GLN A 49 0.84 -2.11 -2.23
C GLN A 49 2.30 -1.64 -2.14
N GLN A 50 3.20 -2.23 -2.91
CA GLN A 50 4.60 -1.84 -2.87
C GLN A 50 4.84 -0.41 -3.41
N ARG A 51 3.99 0.08 -4.32
CA ARG A 51 4.01 1.48 -4.74
C ARG A 51 3.58 2.42 -3.62
N HIS A 52 2.52 2.09 -2.89
CA HIS A 52 2.04 2.90 -1.76
C HIS A 52 3.01 2.89 -0.58
N ILE A 53 3.63 1.74 -0.25
CA ILE A 53 4.69 1.66 0.77
C ILE A 53 5.83 2.64 0.44
N ARG A 54 6.36 2.61 -0.78
CA ARG A 54 7.41 3.55 -1.21
C ARG A 54 7.00 5.01 -1.11
N ALA A 55 5.74 5.33 -1.38
CA ALA A 55 5.23 6.69 -1.25
C ALA A 55 5.14 7.14 0.22
N VAL A 56 4.78 6.23 1.12
CA VAL A 56 4.76 6.48 2.58
C VAL A 56 6.18 6.64 3.10
N ASP A 57 7.10 5.74 2.75
CA ASP A 57 8.51 5.81 3.16
C ASP A 57 9.15 7.13 2.73
N ALA A 58 8.95 7.54 1.48
CA ALA A 58 9.47 8.81 0.98
C ALA A 58 8.89 10.02 1.75
N ALA A 59 7.62 9.98 2.12
CA ALA A 59 6.99 11.03 2.92
C ALA A 59 7.53 11.08 4.36
N LEU A 60 7.82 9.92 4.96
CA LEU A 60 8.41 9.82 6.30
C LEU A 60 9.85 10.34 6.30
N THR A 61 10.68 9.96 5.32
CA THR A 61 12.06 10.47 5.18
C THR A 61 12.10 11.99 5.01
N LEU A 62 11.17 12.56 4.22
CA LEU A 62 11.02 14.01 4.07
C LEU A 62 10.63 14.71 5.38
N GLN A 63 9.80 14.05 6.21
CA GLN A 63 9.41 14.59 7.51
C GLN A 63 10.58 14.56 8.52
N GLU A 64 11.41 13.52 8.50
CA GLU A 64 12.57 13.38 9.39
C GLU A 64 13.69 14.36 9.04
N THR A 65 13.98 14.53 7.75
CA THR A 65 14.97 15.51 7.26
C THR A 65 14.54 16.95 7.52
N GLY A 66 13.25 17.27 7.43
CA GLY A 66 12.71 18.59 7.80
C GLY A 66 12.79 18.91 9.30
N LYS A 67 12.72 17.91 10.18
CA LYS A 67 12.86 18.09 11.64
C LYS A 67 14.30 18.35 12.08
N GLN A 68 15.30 17.87 11.33
CA GLN A 68 16.72 18.10 11.65
C GLN A 68 17.20 19.53 11.34
N GLN A 69 16.54 20.25 10.41
CA GLN A 69 16.92 21.63 10.09
C GLN A 69 16.37 22.67 11.08
N THR A 70 15.33 22.35 11.84
CA THR A 70 14.70 23.30 12.78
C THR A 70 15.30 23.29 14.19
N HIS A 71 16.22 22.37 14.50
CA HIS A 71 16.82 22.26 15.84
C HIS A 71 18.24 22.84 15.95
N SER A 72 18.76 23.44 14.87
CA SER A 72 20.09 24.07 14.81
C SER A 72 20.04 25.59 14.61
N ALA A 73 18.98 26.27 15.06
CA ALA A 73 18.88 27.73 15.04
C ALA A 73 18.98 28.30 16.46
#